data_AF-A0A6G3MDW7-F1
#
_entry.id   AF-A0A6G3MDW7-F1
#
_cell.length_a   1.000
_cell.length_b   1.000
_cell.length_c   1.000
_cell.angle_alpha   90.00
_cell.angle_beta   90.00
_cell.angle_gamma   90.00
#
_symmetry.space_group_name_H-M   'P 1'
#
loop_
_entity.id
_entity.type
_entity.pdbx_description
1 polymer ?
#
loop_
_entity_poly.entity_id
_entity_poly.type
_entity_poly.pdbx_seq_one_letter_code
_entity_poly.pdbx_strand_id
1 'polypeptide(L)'
;MDKGTNCLPVLQNKIIHLSLGWVGVINRNHKDLVKRKNLSDCAETERMYFQSHDVYKKISYRCGSMYLQKSITETLKKNIRKCFPILRDGINEQIRECTTNIEKLQKYIGFENDADEANYIIQSAKELNYKIKESLGTSHQSLELEKVSIGVIIQQILNISFIHEYNNIEIYKNTQKDIQIGVENACGVPGFIEIPDVVIRSIVQKNIESMRLCTLKVIKMVQNKLFECIRQSINSDCPYPNLNDCLRLLSLNYIISATANLNNTVNILIICF
;
A
#
# COMPACT_ATOMS: atom_id res chain seq x y z
N MET A 1 -39.45 51.31 5.54
CA MET A 1 -38.93 52.11 4.42
C MET A 1 -39.21 53.55 4.75
N ASP A 2 -38.16 54.36 4.84
CA ASP A 2 -38.33 55.78 5.12
C ASP A 2 -39.04 56.46 3.96
N LYS A 3 -39.82 57.49 4.25
CA LYS A 3 -40.58 58.23 3.24
C LYS A 3 -39.58 58.88 2.28
N GLY A 4 -39.48 58.36 1.06
CA GLY A 4 -38.62 58.89 0.00
C GLY A 4 -37.58 57.91 -0.57
N THR A 5 -37.38 56.74 0.05
CA THR A 5 -36.38 55.74 -0.41
C THR A 5 -37.04 54.52 -1.04
N ASN A 6 -36.54 54.05 -2.20
CA ASN A 6 -37.06 52.87 -2.90
C ASN A 6 -35.98 51.81 -3.18
N CYS A 7 -36.33 50.54 -3.01
CA CYS A 7 -35.44 49.41 -3.29
C CYS A 7 -35.61 48.85 -4.71
N LEU A 8 -36.28 49.58 -5.59
CA LEU A 8 -36.53 49.17 -6.98
C LEU A 8 -35.25 48.76 -7.74
N PRO A 9 -34.12 49.50 -7.68
CA PRO A 9 -32.91 49.10 -8.41
C PRO A 9 -32.26 47.82 -7.85
N VAL A 10 -32.44 47.51 -6.55
CA VAL A 10 -32.01 46.24 -5.95
C VAL A 10 -32.92 45.11 -6.42
N LEU A 11 -34.24 45.29 -6.36
CA LEU A 11 -35.22 44.28 -6.81
C LEU A 11 -35.13 43.99 -8.32
N GLN A 12 -34.68 44.97 -9.12
CA GLN A 12 -34.37 44.79 -10.54
C GLN A 12 -33.00 44.15 -10.79
N ASN A 13 -32.29 43.73 -9.74
CA ASN A 13 -30.97 43.11 -9.84
C ASN A 13 -29.89 44.02 -10.46
N LYS A 14 -30.06 45.36 -10.41
CA LYS A 14 -29.15 46.33 -11.06
C LYS A 14 -27.97 46.76 -10.20
N ILE A 15 -28.14 46.74 -8.87
CA ILE A 15 -27.09 47.14 -7.92
C ILE A 15 -26.28 45.92 -7.50
N ILE A 16 -26.94 44.91 -6.93
CA ILE A 16 -26.32 43.64 -6.51
C ILE A 16 -26.89 42.54 -7.38
N HIS A 17 -26.04 41.92 -8.19
CA HIS A 17 -26.44 40.90 -9.15
C HIS A 17 -26.40 39.51 -8.50
N LEU A 18 -27.56 38.88 -8.32
CA LEU A 18 -27.71 37.49 -7.88
C LEU A 18 -28.20 36.60 -9.04
N SER A 19 -27.76 35.34 -9.06
CA SER A 19 -28.11 34.35 -10.09
C SER A 19 -29.59 33.95 -10.09
N LEU A 20 -30.24 33.97 -8.92
CA LEU A 20 -31.68 33.73 -8.76
C LEU A 20 -32.51 35.02 -8.65
N GLY A 21 -31.84 36.18 -8.60
CA GLY A 21 -32.45 37.49 -8.42
C GLY A 21 -32.98 37.76 -7.01
N TRP A 22 -33.75 38.84 -6.88
CA TRP A 22 -34.33 39.31 -5.62
C TRP A 22 -35.86 39.20 -5.65
N VAL A 23 -36.46 38.92 -4.49
CA VAL A 23 -37.92 38.91 -4.31
C VAL A 23 -38.27 39.79 -3.11
N GLY A 24 -39.12 40.78 -3.33
CA GLY A 24 -39.63 41.63 -2.25
C GLY A 24 -40.79 40.95 -1.53
N VAL A 25 -40.79 40.94 -0.20
CA VAL A 25 -41.85 40.39 0.66
C VAL A 25 -42.22 41.39 1.74
N ILE A 26 -43.49 41.43 2.12
CA ILE A 26 -44.01 42.27 3.20
C ILE A 26 -44.51 41.35 4.30
N ASN A 27 -43.87 41.46 5.46
CA ASN A 27 -44.21 40.68 6.64
C ASN A 27 -45.18 41.42 7.56
N ARG A 28 -45.74 40.69 8.53
CA ARG A 28 -46.60 41.24 9.59
C ARG A 28 -45.80 42.19 10.49
N ASN A 29 -46.37 43.35 10.80
CA ASN A 29 -45.81 44.27 11.78
C ASN A 29 -46.31 43.92 13.21
N HIS A 30 -45.70 44.50 14.25
CA HIS A 30 -46.09 44.24 15.65
C HIS A 30 -47.60 44.44 15.93
N LYS A 31 -48.23 45.44 15.30
CA LYS A 31 -49.69 45.67 15.42
C LYS A 31 -50.52 44.54 14.82
N ASP A 32 -50.07 43.93 13.72
CA ASP A 32 -50.76 42.84 13.04
C ASP A 32 -50.59 41.50 13.79
N LEU A 33 -49.48 41.35 14.51
CA LEU A 33 -49.25 40.22 15.41
C LEU A 33 -50.18 40.25 16.62
N VAL A 34 -50.34 41.43 17.25
CA VAL A 34 -51.28 41.61 18.37
C VAL A 34 -52.73 41.34 17.93
N LYS A 35 -53.09 41.74 16.70
CA LYS A 35 -54.42 41.49 16.11
C LYS A 35 -54.62 40.07 15.56
N ARG A 36 -53.61 39.19 15.65
CA ARG A 36 -53.63 37.81 15.11
C ARG A 36 -54.17 37.74 13.66
N LYS A 37 -53.75 38.66 12.81
CA LYS A 37 -54.22 38.69 11.41
C LYS A 37 -53.92 37.37 10.70
N ASN A 38 -54.92 36.81 10.01
CA ASN A 38 -54.79 35.54 9.30
C ASN A 38 -53.75 35.65 8.18
N LEU A 39 -53.09 34.53 7.88
CA LEU A 39 -52.03 34.49 6.87
C LEU A 39 -52.56 34.75 5.46
N SER A 40 -53.76 34.25 5.14
CA SER A 40 -54.45 34.51 3.87
C SER A 40 -54.73 36.00 3.67
N ASP A 41 -55.26 36.66 4.70
CA ASP A 41 -55.52 38.11 4.68
C ASP A 41 -54.22 38.91 4.54
N CYS A 42 -53.11 38.43 5.12
CA CYS A 42 -51.80 39.05 4.95
C CYS A 42 -51.32 38.94 3.50
N ALA A 43 -51.42 37.76 2.89
CA ALA A 43 -51.04 37.53 1.50
C ALA A 43 -51.86 38.38 0.53
N GLU A 44 -53.15 38.57 0.80
CA GLU A 44 -54.02 39.42 -0.02
C GLU A 44 -53.67 40.91 0.13
N THR A 45 -53.43 41.37 1.36
CA THR A 45 -52.95 42.75 1.56
C THR A 45 -51.57 43.01 0.96
N GLU A 46 -50.67 42.02 0.99
CA GLU A 46 -49.37 42.10 0.34
C GLU A 46 -49.54 42.22 -1.19
N ARG A 47 -50.41 41.39 -1.78
CA ARG A 47 -50.73 41.45 -3.20
C ARG A 47 -51.30 42.81 -3.60
N MET A 48 -52.26 43.34 -2.84
CA MET A 48 -52.85 44.65 -3.11
C MET A 48 -51.82 45.78 -2.97
N TYR A 49 -50.92 45.70 -2.00
CA TYR A 49 -49.84 46.68 -1.84
C TYR A 49 -48.93 46.72 -3.08
N PHE A 50 -48.46 45.57 -3.55
CA PHE A 50 -47.58 45.54 -4.72
C PHE A 50 -48.29 45.96 -6.02
N GLN A 51 -49.61 45.76 -6.13
CA GLN A 51 -50.40 46.17 -7.30
C GLN A 51 -50.76 47.66 -7.30
N SER A 52 -50.98 48.25 -6.13
CA SER A 52 -51.40 49.66 -5.97
C SER A 52 -50.24 50.63 -5.86
N HIS A 53 -49.04 50.18 -5.46
CA HIS A 53 -47.91 51.08 -5.23
C HIS A 53 -47.23 51.53 -6.53
N ASP A 54 -47.16 52.85 -6.75
CA ASP A 54 -46.62 53.48 -7.98
C ASP A 54 -45.24 52.99 -8.44
N VAL A 55 -44.34 52.71 -7.49
CA VAL A 55 -42.95 52.31 -7.78
C VAL A 55 -42.83 50.81 -8.07
N TYR A 56 -43.59 49.96 -7.36
CA TYR A 56 -43.46 48.51 -7.41
C TYR A 56 -44.49 47.82 -8.30
N LYS A 57 -45.53 48.53 -8.77
CA LYS A 57 -46.58 48.00 -9.66
C LYS A 57 -46.02 47.29 -10.90
N LYS A 58 -44.94 47.82 -11.50
CA LYS A 58 -44.29 47.21 -12.67
C LYS A 58 -43.63 45.86 -12.37
N ILE A 59 -43.26 45.59 -11.12
CA ILE A 59 -42.60 44.34 -10.70
C ILE A 59 -43.50 43.47 -9.79
N SER A 60 -44.78 43.81 -9.66
CA SER A 60 -45.71 43.14 -8.74
C SER A 60 -45.86 41.64 -9.03
N TYR A 61 -45.62 41.21 -10.27
CA TYR A 61 -45.67 39.82 -10.70
C TYR A 61 -44.48 38.96 -10.22
N ARG A 62 -43.37 39.59 -9.79
CA ARG A 62 -42.16 38.93 -9.24
C ARG A 62 -41.96 39.21 -7.75
N CYS A 63 -42.98 39.75 -7.08
CA CYS A 63 -42.93 40.11 -5.67
C CYS A 63 -44.03 39.37 -4.90
N GLY A 64 -43.85 39.31 -3.59
CA GLY A 64 -44.78 38.69 -2.66
C GLY A 64 -44.37 37.29 -2.21
N SER A 65 -44.85 36.92 -1.04
CA SER A 65 -44.64 35.60 -0.41
C SER A 65 -45.06 34.42 -1.31
N MET A 66 -46.17 34.56 -2.05
CA MET A 66 -46.65 33.53 -2.98
C MET A 66 -45.70 33.29 -4.17
N TYR A 67 -45.11 34.37 -4.73
CA TYR A 67 -44.13 34.24 -5.80
C TYR A 67 -42.83 33.63 -5.27
N LEU A 68 -42.39 34.06 -4.08
CA LEU A 68 -41.23 33.49 -3.41
C LEU A 68 -41.39 31.97 -3.20
N GLN A 69 -42.54 31.53 -2.69
CA GLN A 69 -42.82 30.12 -2.47
C GLN A 69 -42.73 29.30 -3.77
N LYS A 70 -43.34 29.80 -4.86
CA LYS A 70 -43.26 29.16 -6.17
C LYS A 70 -41.83 29.09 -6.69
N SER A 71 -41.10 30.21 -6.63
CA SER A 71 -39.71 30.30 -7.10
C SER A 71 -38.77 29.37 -6.33
N ILE A 72 -38.89 29.28 -5.00
CA ILE A 72 -38.13 28.35 -4.18
C ILE A 72 -38.48 26.91 -4.53
N THR A 73 -39.78 26.60 -4.68
CA THR A 73 -40.24 25.25 -5.02
C THR A 73 -39.70 24.79 -6.39
N GLU A 74 -39.75 25.66 -7.40
CA GLU A 74 -39.20 25.38 -8.73
C GLU A 74 -37.68 25.21 -8.70
N THR A 75 -36.98 26.09 -7.97
CA THR A 75 -35.53 26.02 -7.79
C THR A 75 -35.12 24.72 -7.09
N LEU A 76 -35.82 24.35 -6.02
CA LEU A 76 -35.58 23.10 -5.31
C LEU A 76 -35.83 21.89 -6.20
N LYS A 77 -36.96 21.86 -6.94
CA LYS A 77 -37.25 20.78 -7.91
C LYS A 77 -36.16 20.66 -8.96
N LYS A 78 -35.67 21.78 -9.50
CA LYS A 78 -34.57 21.82 -10.48
C LYS A 78 -33.26 21.29 -9.87
N ASN A 79 -32.95 21.68 -8.64
CA ASN A 79 -31.75 21.23 -7.94
C ASN A 79 -31.82 19.72 -7.64
N ILE A 80 -32.96 19.22 -7.14
CA ILE A 80 -33.16 17.78 -6.93
C ILE A 80 -32.97 17.01 -8.24
N ARG A 81 -33.57 17.47 -9.34
CA ARG A 81 -33.40 16.83 -10.66
C ARG A 81 -31.94 16.83 -11.15
N LYS A 82 -31.14 17.83 -10.78
CA LYS A 82 -29.71 17.89 -11.11
C LYS A 82 -28.86 16.97 -10.23
N CYS A 83 -29.19 16.88 -8.94
CA CYS A 83 -28.44 16.06 -7.98
C CYS A 83 -28.77 14.57 -8.11
N PHE A 84 -29.99 14.22 -8.52
CA PHE A 84 -30.44 12.83 -8.63
C PHE A 84 -29.56 11.93 -9.54
N PRO A 85 -29.16 12.33 -10.77
CA PRO A 85 -28.26 11.51 -11.58
C PRO A 85 -26.90 11.32 -10.91
N ILE A 86 -26.34 12.38 -10.30
CA ILE A 86 -25.05 12.32 -9.59
C ILE A 86 -25.11 11.31 -8.44
N LEU A 87 -26.19 11.35 -7.65
CA LEU A 87 -26.40 10.39 -6.56
C LEU A 87 -26.57 8.97 -7.09
N ARG A 88 -27.34 8.80 -8.17
CA ARG A 88 -27.53 7.49 -8.81
C ARG A 88 -26.21 6.91 -9.30
N ASP A 89 -25.39 7.72 -9.96
CA ASP A 89 -24.10 7.29 -10.50
C ASP A 89 -23.13 6.95 -9.38
N GLY A 90 -23.07 7.77 -8.32
CA GLY A 90 -22.26 7.46 -7.13
C GLY A 90 -22.70 6.18 -6.42
N ILE A 91 -24.01 5.93 -6.29
CA ILE A 91 -24.52 4.67 -5.74
C ILE A 91 -24.15 3.49 -6.66
N ASN A 92 -24.28 3.64 -7.98
CA ASN A 92 -23.91 2.58 -8.92
C ASN A 92 -22.41 2.27 -8.87
N GLU A 93 -21.56 3.28 -8.70
CA GLU A 93 -20.12 3.11 -8.52
C GLU A 93 -19.82 2.35 -7.22
N GLN A 94 -20.44 2.74 -6.10
CA GLN A 94 -20.33 2.02 -4.83
C GLN A 94 -20.83 0.57 -4.91
N ILE A 95 -21.93 0.33 -5.63
CA ILE A 95 -22.44 -1.02 -5.89
C ILE A 95 -21.39 -1.82 -6.68
N ARG A 96 -20.81 -1.25 -7.75
CA ARG A 96 -19.77 -1.92 -8.54
C ARG A 96 -18.55 -2.26 -7.70
N GLU A 97 -18.09 -1.33 -6.87
CA GLU A 97 -16.96 -1.57 -5.97
C GLU A 97 -17.28 -2.72 -5.00
N CYS A 98 -18.47 -2.68 -4.37
CA CYS A 98 -18.93 -3.76 -3.50
C CYS A 98 -19.05 -5.10 -4.23
N THR A 99 -19.61 -5.16 -5.44
CA THR A 99 -19.73 -6.41 -6.21
C THR A 99 -18.36 -6.97 -6.57
N THR A 100 -17.41 -6.13 -6.99
CA THR A 100 -16.04 -6.61 -7.27
C THR A 100 -15.34 -7.14 -6.02
N ASN A 101 -15.58 -6.53 -4.86
CA ASN A 101 -15.05 -7.03 -3.59
C ASN A 101 -15.73 -8.35 -3.18
N ILE A 102 -17.04 -8.49 -3.40
CA ILE A 102 -17.76 -9.74 -3.18
C ILE A 102 -17.24 -10.85 -4.11
N GLU A 103 -17.01 -10.57 -5.40
CA GLU A 103 -16.43 -11.55 -6.34
C GLU A 103 -15.03 -12.01 -5.90
N LYS A 104 -14.20 -11.10 -5.38
CA LYS A 104 -12.92 -11.46 -4.77
C LYS A 104 -13.15 -12.37 -3.56
N LEU A 105 -14.10 -12.03 -2.69
CA LEU A 105 -14.42 -12.81 -1.49
C LEU A 105 -15.08 -14.17 -1.78
N GLN A 106 -15.88 -14.27 -2.83
CA GLN A 106 -16.49 -15.53 -3.27
C GLN A 106 -15.43 -16.55 -3.69
N LYS A 107 -14.27 -16.12 -4.21
CA LYS A 107 -13.13 -17.02 -4.43
C LYS A 107 -12.59 -17.65 -3.14
N TYR A 108 -12.95 -17.09 -1.99
CA TYR A 108 -12.51 -17.52 -0.66
C TYR A 108 -13.63 -18.15 0.17
N ILE A 109 -14.89 -18.13 -0.30
CA ILE A 109 -16.05 -18.63 0.45
C ILE A 109 -16.80 -19.61 -0.44
N GLY A 110 -16.71 -20.91 -0.14
CA GLY A 110 -17.50 -21.94 -0.82
C GLY A 110 -16.76 -23.21 -1.19
N PHE A 111 -15.96 -23.78 -0.28
CA PHE A 111 -15.55 -25.18 -0.45
C PHE A 111 -16.73 -26.08 -0.07
N GLU A 112 -17.65 -26.27 -1.01
CA GLU A 112 -18.73 -27.26 -0.84
C GLU A 112 -18.17 -28.69 -1.00
N ASN A 113 -17.05 -28.85 -1.70
CA ASN A 113 -16.37 -30.12 -1.95
C ASN A 113 -14.87 -30.05 -1.63
N ASP A 114 -14.29 -31.17 -1.17
CA ASP A 114 -12.84 -31.34 -0.92
C ASP A 114 -11.96 -30.98 -2.14
N ALA A 115 -12.49 -31.16 -3.35
CA ALA A 115 -11.80 -30.82 -4.60
C ALA A 115 -11.56 -29.31 -4.76
N ASP A 116 -12.52 -28.49 -4.32
CA ASP A 116 -12.42 -27.03 -4.43
C ASP A 116 -11.44 -26.48 -3.40
N GLU A 117 -11.39 -27.09 -2.21
CA GLU A 117 -10.39 -26.78 -1.17
C GLU A 117 -8.97 -27.10 -1.68
N ALA A 118 -8.77 -28.28 -2.28
CA ALA A 118 -7.50 -28.67 -2.86
C ALA A 118 -7.06 -27.71 -3.99
N ASN A 119 -7.99 -27.33 -4.87
CA ASN A 119 -7.72 -26.37 -5.94
C ASN A 119 -7.29 -25.00 -5.41
N TYR A 120 -7.91 -24.53 -4.33
CA TYR A 120 -7.54 -23.26 -3.72
C TYR A 120 -6.15 -23.29 -3.08
N ILE A 121 -5.81 -24.37 -2.37
CA ILE A 121 -4.47 -24.56 -1.81
C ILE A 121 -3.43 -24.53 -2.93
N ILE A 122 -3.69 -25.24 -4.04
CA ILE A 122 -2.80 -25.26 -5.21
C ILE A 122 -2.67 -23.86 -5.81
N GLN A 123 -3.77 -23.12 -5.97
CA GLN A 123 -3.76 -21.78 -6.54
C GLN A 123 -2.99 -20.79 -5.64
N SER A 124 -3.19 -20.88 -4.33
CA SER A 124 -2.46 -20.08 -3.34
C SER A 124 -0.96 -20.39 -3.37
N ALA A 125 -0.58 -21.66 -3.46
CA ALA A 125 0.81 -22.07 -3.60
C ALA A 125 1.42 -21.61 -4.93
N LYS A 126 0.65 -21.61 -6.03
CA LYS A 126 1.09 -21.07 -7.34
C LYS A 126 1.31 -19.56 -7.28
N GLU A 127 0.42 -18.82 -6.64
CA GLU A 127 0.55 -17.37 -6.48
C GLU A 127 1.80 -17.02 -5.66
N LEU A 128 2.02 -17.72 -4.54
CA LEU A 128 3.23 -17.55 -3.73
C LEU A 128 4.49 -17.85 -4.56
N ASN A 129 4.51 -18.94 -5.32
CA ASN A 129 5.63 -19.27 -6.21
C ASN A 129 5.87 -18.19 -7.27
N TYR A 130 4.81 -17.61 -7.83
CA TYR A 130 4.92 -16.51 -8.78
C TYR A 130 5.56 -15.28 -8.11
N LYS A 131 5.12 -14.90 -6.91
CA LYS A 131 5.67 -13.76 -6.15
C LYS A 131 7.12 -13.97 -5.75
N ILE A 132 7.52 -15.20 -5.38
CA ILE A 132 8.93 -15.53 -5.13
C ILE A 132 9.76 -15.39 -6.41
N LYS A 133 9.25 -15.84 -7.56
CA LYS A 133 9.95 -15.71 -8.85
C LYS A 133 10.12 -14.25 -9.27
N GLU A 134 9.10 -13.44 -9.02
CA GLU A 134 9.10 -12.00 -9.24
C GLU A 134 10.12 -11.28 -8.34
N SER A 135 10.12 -11.54 -7.03
CA SER A 135 11.08 -10.92 -6.10
C SER A 135 12.54 -11.34 -6.35
N LEU A 136 12.75 -12.56 -6.86
CA LEU A 136 14.06 -13.03 -7.34
C LEU A 136 14.47 -12.44 -8.69
N GLY A 137 13.57 -11.75 -9.40
CA GLY A 137 13.85 -11.13 -10.70
C GLY A 137 13.91 -12.12 -11.87
N THR A 138 13.30 -13.31 -11.72
CA THR A 138 13.24 -14.33 -12.79
C THR A 138 12.01 -14.20 -13.68
N SER A 139 11.07 -13.30 -13.33
CA SER A 139 9.89 -12.93 -14.11
C SER A 139 10.08 -11.56 -14.74
N HIS A 140 9.70 -11.40 -16.01
CA HIS A 140 9.86 -10.16 -16.79
C HIS A 140 8.56 -9.33 -16.92
N GLN A 141 7.50 -9.65 -16.16
CA GLN A 141 6.18 -9.04 -16.37
C GLN A 141 6.03 -7.64 -15.72
N SER A 142 6.83 -7.33 -14.70
CA SER A 142 6.78 -6.08 -13.93
C SER A 142 8.21 -5.68 -13.54
N LEU A 143 8.68 -4.53 -14.05
CA LEU A 143 9.97 -3.95 -13.68
C LEU A 143 9.73 -2.84 -12.65
N GLU A 144 9.95 -3.13 -11.37
CA GLU A 144 10.01 -2.10 -10.34
C GLU A 144 11.36 -1.36 -10.42
N LEU A 145 11.34 -0.07 -10.74
CA LEU A 145 12.56 0.74 -10.90
C LEU A 145 13.12 1.27 -9.58
N GLU A 146 12.35 1.18 -8.48
CA GLU A 146 12.74 1.77 -7.18
C GLU A 146 13.55 0.79 -6.31
N LYS A 147 13.38 -0.52 -6.49
CA LYS A 147 14.00 -1.53 -5.64
C LYS A 147 14.78 -2.54 -6.46
N VAL A 148 16.01 -2.79 -6.03
CA VAL A 148 16.85 -3.84 -6.60
C VAL A 148 16.25 -5.20 -6.21
N SER A 149 16.12 -6.11 -7.17
CA SER A 149 15.62 -7.46 -6.92
C SER A 149 16.53 -8.22 -5.96
N ILE A 150 15.94 -9.13 -5.18
CA ILE A 150 16.70 -9.95 -4.22
C ILE A 150 17.69 -10.84 -4.96
N GLY A 151 17.37 -11.28 -6.19
CA GLY A 151 18.28 -12.03 -7.04
C GLY A 151 19.59 -11.28 -7.33
N VAL A 152 19.51 -9.97 -7.65
CA VAL A 152 20.70 -9.14 -7.87
C VAL A 152 21.51 -8.99 -6.57
N ILE A 153 20.84 -8.83 -5.42
CA ILE A 153 21.50 -8.76 -4.11
C ILE A 153 22.22 -10.08 -3.80
N ILE A 154 21.61 -11.23 -4.06
CA ILE A 154 22.24 -12.54 -3.89
C ILE A 154 23.48 -12.65 -4.79
N GLN A 155 23.38 -12.21 -6.04
CA GLN A 155 24.53 -12.18 -6.96
C GLN A 155 25.66 -11.26 -6.46
N GLN A 156 25.32 -10.09 -5.90
CA GLN A 156 26.31 -9.20 -5.27
C GLN A 156 26.98 -9.84 -4.06
N ILE A 157 26.23 -10.57 -3.22
CA ILE A 157 26.80 -11.31 -2.09
C ILE A 157 27.80 -12.36 -2.57
N LEU A 158 27.43 -13.14 -3.59
CA LEU A 158 28.27 -14.21 -4.13
C LEU A 158 29.51 -13.68 -4.85
N ASN A 159 29.42 -12.56 -5.58
CA ASN A 159 30.53 -12.07 -6.39
C ASN A 159 31.37 -11.01 -5.68
N ILE A 160 30.79 -10.15 -4.85
CA ILE A 160 31.50 -9.02 -4.24
C ILE A 160 31.82 -9.31 -2.78
N SER A 161 30.81 -9.69 -1.98
CA SER A 161 31.01 -9.94 -0.56
C SER A 161 31.89 -11.16 -0.31
N PHE A 162 31.77 -12.23 -1.11
CA PHE A 162 32.65 -13.39 -1.02
C PHE A 162 34.11 -13.04 -1.30
N ILE A 163 34.39 -12.28 -2.38
CA ILE A 163 35.76 -11.85 -2.71
C ILE A 163 36.34 -10.96 -1.60
N HIS A 164 35.53 -10.05 -1.05
CA HIS A 164 35.95 -9.19 0.05
C HIS A 164 36.23 -10.00 1.34
N GLU A 165 35.34 -10.93 1.70
CA GLU A 165 35.56 -11.86 2.82
C GLU A 165 36.81 -12.71 2.63
N TYR A 166 37.04 -13.19 1.41
CA TYR A 166 38.21 -13.99 1.06
C TYR A 166 39.50 -13.18 1.17
N ASN A 167 39.53 -11.96 0.64
CA ASN A 167 40.70 -11.08 0.73
C ASN A 167 41.01 -10.63 2.16
N ASN A 168 40.00 -10.62 3.04
CA ASN A 168 40.19 -10.35 4.47
C ASN A 168 40.78 -11.53 5.25
N ILE A 169 40.84 -12.73 4.67
CA ILE A 169 41.59 -13.83 5.28
C ILE A 169 43.07 -13.46 5.17
N GLU A 170 43.66 -13.06 6.29
CA GLU A 170 45.09 -12.71 6.37
C GLU A 170 45.97 -13.98 6.31
N ILE A 171 45.97 -14.67 5.17
CA ILE A 171 46.74 -15.90 4.92
C ILE A 171 48.25 -15.67 5.17
N TYR A 172 48.73 -14.44 4.97
CA TYR A 172 50.16 -14.13 4.94
C TYR A 172 50.71 -13.33 6.12
N LYS A 173 49.89 -12.79 7.03
CA LYS A 173 50.43 -11.91 8.09
C LYS A 173 51.20 -12.66 9.17
N ASN A 174 50.85 -13.92 9.44
CA ASN A 174 51.46 -14.72 10.51
C ASN A 174 52.21 -15.97 10.02
N THR A 175 52.29 -16.23 8.73
CA THR A 175 52.91 -17.45 8.19
C THR A 175 54.38 -17.61 8.58
N GLN A 176 55.18 -16.55 8.61
CA GLN A 176 56.58 -16.68 9.06
C GLN A 176 56.71 -17.12 10.52
N LYS A 177 55.90 -16.55 11.41
CA LYS A 177 55.88 -16.93 12.84
C LYS A 177 55.32 -18.34 13.03
N ASP A 178 54.25 -18.68 12.30
CA ASP A 178 53.63 -20.00 12.35
C ASP A 178 54.58 -21.09 11.81
N ILE A 179 55.37 -20.79 10.76
CA ILE A 179 56.42 -21.69 10.26
C ILE A 179 57.51 -21.84 11.32
N GLN A 180 57.98 -20.74 11.92
CA GLN A 180 59.03 -20.79 12.93
C GLN A 180 58.61 -21.64 14.13
N ILE A 181 57.44 -21.36 14.70
CA ILE A 181 56.88 -22.12 15.82
C ILE A 181 56.59 -23.57 15.41
N GLY A 182 56.08 -23.78 14.20
CA GLY A 182 55.79 -25.11 13.67
C GLY A 182 57.05 -25.96 13.50
N VAL A 183 58.14 -25.37 12.99
CA VAL A 183 59.44 -26.02 12.86
C VAL A 183 60.05 -26.29 14.23
N GLU A 184 60.04 -25.32 15.15
CA GLU A 184 60.55 -25.51 16.53
C GLU A 184 59.81 -26.67 17.23
N ASN A 185 58.48 -26.73 17.11
CA ASN A 185 57.66 -27.78 17.71
C ASN A 185 57.80 -29.15 17.02
N ALA A 186 57.93 -29.18 15.69
CA ALA A 186 58.07 -30.42 14.94
C ALA A 186 59.47 -31.03 15.07
N CYS A 187 60.49 -30.18 15.20
CA CYS A 187 61.87 -30.60 15.42
C CYS A 187 62.09 -31.10 16.85
N GLY A 188 61.48 -30.45 17.85
CA GLY A 188 61.65 -30.84 19.25
C GLY A 188 63.13 -30.80 19.67
N VAL A 189 63.64 -31.89 20.26
CA VAL A 189 65.03 -31.97 20.78
C VAL A 189 66.09 -32.30 19.70
N PRO A 190 65.87 -33.26 18.77
CA PRO A 190 66.82 -33.50 17.68
C PRO A 190 66.62 -32.45 16.60
N GLY A 191 67.61 -31.60 16.35
CA GLY A 191 67.55 -30.66 15.22
C GLY A 191 67.53 -31.38 13.87
N PHE A 192 66.90 -30.76 12.87
CA PHE A 192 66.85 -31.26 11.49
C PHE A 192 67.31 -30.18 10.50
N ILE A 193 67.76 -30.59 9.32
CA ILE A 193 68.26 -29.70 8.26
C ILE A 193 67.12 -29.25 7.32
N GLU A 194 66.04 -30.03 7.23
CA GLU A 194 64.90 -29.78 6.34
C GLU A 194 63.62 -29.48 7.13
N ILE A 195 62.72 -28.68 6.54
CA ILE A 195 61.42 -28.36 7.13
C ILE A 195 60.54 -29.62 7.12
N PRO A 196 60.01 -30.07 8.27
CA PRO A 196 59.15 -31.24 8.30
C PRO A 196 57.85 -31.01 7.52
N ASP A 197 57.50 -31.98 6.69
CA ASP A 197 56.30 -32.00 5.85
C ASP A 197 54.99 -31.74 6.64
N VAL A 198 54.99 -32.17 7.90
CA VAL A 198 53.87 -32.00 8.84
C VAL A 198 53.59 -30.52 9.14
N VAL A 199 54.62 -29.67 9.18
CA VAL A 199 54.48 -28.23 9.44
C VAL A 199 53.76 -27.55 8.28
N ILE A 200 54.17 -27.88 7.04
CA ILE A 200 53.55 -27.36 5.83
C ILE A 200 52.08 -27.79 5.77
N ARG A 201 51.78 -29.07 6.01
CA ARG A 201 50.40 -29.59 6.04
C ARG A 201 49.55 -28.90 7.10
N SER A 202 50.09 -28.69 8.31
CA SER A 202 49.34 -28.03 9.40
C SER A 202 48.97 -26.57 9.06
N ILE A 203 49.89 -25.84 8.43
CA ILE A 203 49.66 -24.45 7.99
C ILE A 203 48.63 -24.40 6.86
N VAL A 204 48.76 -25.30 5.87
CA VAL A 204 47.80 -25.41 4.77
C VAL A 204 46.42 -25.76 5.31
N GLN A 205 46.32 -26.72 6.24
CA GLN A 205 45.06 -27.11 6.86
C GLN A 205 44.42 -25.96 7.66
N LYS A 206 45.19 -25.17 8.41
CA LYS A 206 44.72 -23.96 9.11
C LYS A 206 44.15 -22.91 8.14
N ASN A 207 44.77 -22.75 6.97
CA ASN A 207 44.28 -21.83 5.93
C ASN A 207 42.99 -22.36 5.26
N ILE A 208 42.94 -23.66 4.99
CA ILE A 208 41.75 -24.34 4.45
C ILE A 208 40.55 -24.23 5.42
N GLU A 209 40.78 -24.41 6.72
CA GLU A 209 39.75 -24.20 7.75
C GLU A 209 39.27 -22.75 7.81
N SER A 210 40.16 -21.78 7.61
CA SER A 210 39.78 -20.36 7.57
C SER A 210 38.90 -20.06 6.35
N MET A 211 39.22 -20.62 5.17
CA MET A 211 38.36 -20.53 3.98
C MET A 211 36.99 -21.19 4.18
N ARG A 212 36.93 -22.29 4.95
CA ARG A 212 35.67 -22.96 5.32
C ARG A 212 34.74 -22.01 6.07
N LEU A 213 35.26 -21.30 7.08
CA LEU A 213 34.47 -20.39 7.89
C LEU A 213 33.90 -19.22 7.07
N CYS A 214 34.68 -18.67 6.13
CA CYS A 214 34.21 -17.63 5.21
C CYS A 214 33.10 -18.14 4.30
N THR A 215 33.26 -19.33 3.70
CA THR A 215 32.22 -19.93 2.84
C THR A 215 30.91 -20.14 3.61
N LEU A 216 30.99 -20.64 4.85
CA LEU A 216 29.80 -20.82 5.72
C LEU A 216 29.13 -19.49 6.07
N LYS A 217 29.90 -18.42 6.25
CA LYS A 217 29.36 -17.09 6.53
C LYS A 217 28.60 -16.54 5.33
N VAL A 218 29.12 -16.68 4.12
CA VAL A 218 28.45 -16.26 2.88
C VAL A 218 27.17 -17.07 2.64
N ILE A 219 27.18 -18.38 2.90
CA ILE A 219 25.96 -19.21 2.83
C ILE A 219 24.88 -18.69 3.78
N LYS A 220 25.24 -18.33 5.02
CA LYS A 220 24.31 -17.73 5.99
C LYS A 220 23.76 -16.38 5.52
N MET A 221 24.60 -15.55 4.89
CA MET A 221 24.16 -14.26 4.33
C MET A 221 23.11 -14.46 3.23
N VAL A 222 23.35 -15.42 2.31
CA VAL A 222 22.39 -15.78 1.27
C VAL A 222 21.09 -16.34 1.88
N GLN A 223 21.21 -17.21 2.89
CA GLN A 223 20.06 -17.76 3.61
C GLN A 223 19.18 -16.65 4.20
N ASN A 224 19.77 -15.66 4.87
CA ASN A 224 19.03 -14.54 5.43
C ASN A 224 18.29 -13.73 4.36
N LYS A 225 18.90 -13.53 3.18
CA LYS A 225 18.24 -12.86 2.05
C LYS A 225 17.10 -13.67 1.45
N LEU A 226 17.22 -15.00 1.41
CA LEU A 226 16.11 -15.87 1.00
C LEU A 226 14.97 -15.87 2.03
N PHE A 227 15.27 -15.75 3.33
CA PHE A 227 14.23 -15.56 4.35
C PHE A 227 13.49 -14.22 4.23
N GLU A 228 14.23 -13.13 3.97
CA GLU A 228 13.62 -11.83 3.65
C GLU A 228 12.72 -11.92 2.42
N CYS A 229 13.15 -12.65 1.38
CA CYS A 229 12.36 -12.91 0.17
C CYS A 229 11.02 -13.56 0.48
N ILE A 230 11.02 -14.68 1.20
CA ILE A 230 9.77 -15.38 1.57
C ILE A 230 8.87 -14.45 2.38
N ARG A 231 9.43 -13.68 3.31
CA ARG A 231 8.65 -12.76 4.15
C ARG A 231 7.96 -11.66 3.34
N GLN A 232 8.60 -11.17 2.28
CA GLN A 232 8.02 -10.16 1.38
C GLN A 232 7.01 -10.74 0.39
N SER A 233 7.19 -11.99 -0.04
CA SER A 233 6.29 -12.66 -1.00
C SER A 233 4.97 -13.12 -0.39
N ILE A 234 4.84 -13.08 0.94
CA ILE A 234 3.64 -13.50 1.67
C ILE A 234 2.61 -12.36 1.71
N ASN A 235 1.40 -12.65 1.23
CA ASN A 235 0.28 -11.71 1.25
C ASN A 235 -0.23 -11.49 2.67
N SER A 236 -0.26 -10.25 3.14
CA SER A 236 -0.91 -9.86 4.41
C SER A 236 -2.43 -10.04 4.36
N ASP A 237 -3.02 -9.98 3.18
CA ASP A 237 -4.48 -9.88 2.98
C ASP A 237 -5.13 -11.25 2.72
N CYS A 238 -4.42 -12.35 3.00
CA CYS A 238 -4.94 -13.69 2.79
C CYS A 238 -6.02 -14.02 3.84
N PRO A 239 -7.24 -14.45 3.43
CA PRO A 239 -8.31 -14.77 4.36
C PRO A 239 -8.05 -16.02 5.21
N TYR A 240 -7.09 -16.86 4.84
CA TYR A 240 -6.68 -18.06 5.58
C TYR A 240 -5.27 -17.90 6.19
N PRO A 241 -5.16 -17.34 7.42
CA PRO A 241 -3.86 -17.09 8.04
C PRO A 241 -3.08 -18.38 8.30
N ASN A 242 -3.75 -19.46 8.71
CA ASN A 242 -3.10 -20.75 8.99
C ASN A 242 -2.47 -21.37 7.73
N LEU A 243 -3.14 -21.28 6.58
CA LEU A 243 -2.60 -21.78 5.32
C LEU A 243 -1.32 -21.01 4.95
N ASN A 244 -1.36 -19.69 5.11
CA ASN A 244 -0.24 -18.82 4.82
C ASN A 244 0.96 -19.11 5.73
N ASP A 245 0.72 -19.31 7.03
CA ASP A 245 1.75 -19.71 7.98
C ASP A 245 2.31 -21.10 7.67
N CYS A 246 1.48 -22.07 7.29
CA CYS A 246 1.94 -23.38 6.87
C CYS A 246 2.83 -23.30 5.62
N LEU A 247 2.43 -22.55 4.59
CA LEU A 247 3.23 -22.33 3.39
C LEU A 247 4.56 -21.63 3.71
N ARG A 248 4.55 -20.65 4.61
CA ARG A 248 5.75 -20.00 5.13
C ARG A 248 6.67 -20.99 5.83
N LEU A 249 6.15 -21.78 6.77
CA LEU A 249 6.94 -22.74 7.52
C LEU A 249 7.54 -23.81 6.61
N LEU A 250 6.78 -24.34 5.63
CA LEU A 250 7.28 -25.31 4.66
C LEU A 250 8.43 -24.75 3.82
N SER A 251 8.27 -23.53 3.30
CA SER A 251 9.31 -22.88 2.49
C SER A 251 10.56 -22.54 3.32
N LEU A 252 10.40 -22.08 4.55
CA LEU A 252 11.53 -21.85 5.47
C LEU A 252 12.25 -23.16 5.83
N ASN A 253 11.51 -24.22 6.17
CA ASN A 253 12.08 -25.53 6.48
C ASN A 253 12.84 -26.11 5.29
N TYR A 254 12.35 -25.90 4.06
CA TYR A 254 13.06 -26.31 2.85
C TYR A 254 14.39 -25.57 2.67
N ILE A 255 14.45 -24.26 2.95
CA ILE A 255 15.72 -23.51 2.91
C ILE A 255 16.68 -24.02 4.00
N ILE A 256 16.18 -24.30 5.20
CA ILE A 256 17.01 -24.81 6.30
C ILE A 256 17.61 -26.18 5.93
N SER A 257 16.82 -27.09 5.36
CA SER A 257 17.34 -28.40 4.95
C SER A 257 18.32 -28.29 3.77
N ALA A 258 18.04 -27.43 2.79
CA ALA A 258 18.93 -27.18 1.67
C ALA A 258 20.28 -26.57 2.12
N THR A 259 20.26 -25.62 3.06
CA THR A 259 21.48 -25.02 3.62
C THR A 259 22.27 -26.01 4.46
N ALA A 260 21.62 -26.91 5.21
CA ALA A 260 22.29 -28.00 5.90
C ALA A 260 23.02 -28.94 4.92
N ASN A 261 22.38 -29.30 3.81
CA ASN A 261 23.00 -30.11 2.76
C ASN A 261 24.19 -29.39 2.11
N LEU A 262 24.06 -28.08 1.82
CA LEU A 262 25.16 -27.28 1.29
C LEU A 262 26.34 -27.17 2.26
N ASN A 263 26.07 -27.04 3.56
CA ASN A 263 27.13 -27.03 4.56
C ASN A 263 27.87 -28.38 4.58
N ASN A 264 27.16 -29.50 4.43
CA ASN A 264 27.77 -30.82 4.34
C ASN A 264 28.62 -30.98 3.07
N THR A 265 28.15 -30.52 1.91
CA THR A 265 28.95 -30.59 0.68
C THR A 265 30.17 -29.69 0.72
N VAL A 266 30.07 -28.49 1.29
CA VAL A 266 31.22 -27.61 1.51
C VAL A 266 32.23 -28.25 2.46
N ASN A 267 31.78 -28.88 3.54
CA ASN A 267 32.68 -29.61 4.44
C ASN A 267 33.38 -30.75 3.71
N ILE A 268 32.69 -31.51 2.85
CA ILE A 268 33.30 -32.59 2.06
C ILE A 268 34.33 -32.04 1.06
N LEU A 269 33.97 -31.00 0.30
CA LEU A 269 34.87 -30.39 -0.68
C LEU A 269 36.18 -29.90 -0.06
N ILE A 270 36.11 -29.41 1.18
CA ILE A 270 37.26 -28.88 1.92
C ILE A 270 38.09 -30.01 2.55
N ILE A 271 37.49 -31.15 2.90
CA ILE A 271 38.20 -32.35 3.37
C ILE A 271 38.93 -33.07 2.23
N CYS A 272 38.46 -32.94 0.98
CA CYS A 272 39.09 -33.54 -0.18
C CYS A 272 40.37 -32.82 -0.66
N PHE A 273 40.65 -31.63 -0.14
CA PHE A 273 41.88 -30.87 -0.39
C PHE A 273 42.84 -30.97 0.80
#